data_AF-A0A1G1W7M8-F1
#
_entry.id   AF-A0A1G1W7M8-F1
#
_cell.length_a   1.000
_cell.length_b   1.000
_cell.length_c   1.000
_cell.angle_alpha   90.00
_cell.angle_beta   90.00
_cell.angle_gamma   90.00
#
_symmetry.space_group_name_H-M   'P 1'
#
loop_
_entity.id
_entity.type
_entity.pdbx_description
1 polymer ?
#
loop_
_entity_poly.entity_id
_entity_poly.type
_entity_poly.pdbx_seq_one_letter_code
_entity_poly.pdbx_strand_id
1 'polypeptide(L)'
;MVKILPSASLNEAQEAIQKIYGLPDDRLYSVWDLLSNQQRFAMRALKGIRQGDKRKVKLNLIISFCWILAIMNRLHINLEESVWQRFPYRCSYCGKCPCACKKNKVRKRIKFLPDGSKKPTSLTGLQNMFREIYPSSQRSLEHAGIHLAEELGELSESIHMFFGEHKESYFQKITVEATDFFSCIVGIANSANFDIAKELAHLFRNNCHVCHKAPCVCDFSLVAKFKS
;
A
#
# COMPACT_ATOMS: atom_id res chain seq x y z
N MET A 1 20.65 4.18 -12.61
CA MET A 1 19.87 3.07 -12.03
C MET A 1 19.07 3.64 -10.87
N VAL A 2 17.75 3.47 -10.88
CA VAL A 2 16.89 3.86 -9.76
C VAL A 2 17.08 2.82 -8.66
N LYS A 3 17.54 3.24 -7.48
CA LYS A 3 17.78 2.35 -6.35
C LYS A 3 16.75 2.60 -5.27
N ILE A 4 16.08 1.54 -4.83
CA ILE A 4 15.33 1.53 -3.56
C ILE A 4 16.24 0.92 -2.52
N LEU A 5 16.62 1.70 -1.51
CA LEU A 5 17.46 1.22 -0.41
C LEU A 5 16.59 0.46 0.60
N PRO A 6 17.14 -0.53 1.32
CA PRO A 6 16.43 -1.17 2.43
C PRO A 6 16.02 -0.20 3.56
N SER A 7 16.68 0.96 3.64
CA SER A 7 16.39 2.04 4.59
C SER A 7 15.45 3.12 4.02
N ALA A 8 14.94 2.94 2.79
CA ALA A 8 14.18 3.98 2.13
C ALA A 8 12.92 4.37 2.91
N SER A 9 12.56 5.64 2.86
CA SER A 9 11.25 6.13 3.30
C SER A 9 10.13 5.66 2.36
N LEU A 10 8.88 5.84 2.78
CA LEU A 10 7.74 5.56 1.91
C LEU A 10 7.71 6.54 0.73
N ASN A 11 8.06 7.81 0.97
CA ASN A 11 8.15 8.80 -0.09
C ASN A 11 9.26 8.47 -1.10
N GLU A 12 10.44 8.04 -0.64
CA GLU A 12 11.54 7.61 -1.52
C GLU A 12 11.15 6.38 -2.37
N ALA A 13 10.43 5.42 -1.77
CA ALA A 13 9.88 4.29 -2.51
C ALA A 13 8.86 4.74 -3.57
N GLN A 14 7.96 5.65 -3.21
CA GLN A 14 6.96 6.23 -4.12
C GLN A 14 7.62 6.94 -5.32
N GLU A 15 8.67 7.74 -5.07
CA GLU A 15 9.46 8.41 -6.11
C GLU A 15 10.22 7.43 -7.00
N ALA A 16 10.77 6.36 -6.42
CA ALA A 16 11.44 5.32 -7.20
C ALA A 16 10.47 4.61 -8.15
N ILE A 17 9.25 4.31 -7.69
CA ILE A 17 8.17 3.79 -8.54
C ILE A 17 7.84 4.79 -9.65
N GLN A 18 7.75 6.09 -9.36
CA GLN A 18 7.51 7.10 -10.39
C GLN A 18 8.63 7.12 -11.45
N LYS A 19 9.89 7.07 -11.04
CA LYS A 19 11.05 7.07 -11.95
C LYS A 19 11.10 5.82 -12.83
N ILE A 20 10.64 4.68 -12.32
CA ILE A 20 10.65 3.41 -13.06
C ILE A 20 9.43 3.32 -13.99
N TYR A 21 8.23 3.60 -13.50
CA TYR A 21 6.98 3.28 -14.19
C TYR A 21 6.18 4.49 -14.67
N GLY A 22 6.44 5.71 -14.20
CA GLY A 22 5.62 6.88 -14.54
C GLY A 22 5.40 7.09 -16.04
N LEU A 23 6.45 6.94 -16.84
CA LEU A 23 6.34 7.09 -18.30
C LEU A 23 5.45 6.03 -18.98
N PRO A 24 5.67 4.72 -18.81
CA PRO A 24 4.75 3.72 -19.35
C PRO A 24 3.37 3.75 -18.68
N ASP A 25 3.27 4.11 -17.39
CA ASP A 25 2.00 4.28 -16.70
C ASP A 25 1.12 5.32 -17.41
N ASP A 26 1.69 6.47 -17.75
CA ASP A 26 0.99 7.55 -18.46
C ASP A 26 0.65 7.23 -19.92
N ARG A 27 1.47 6.40 -20.57
CA ARG A 27 1.26 6.05 -21.98
C ARG A 27 0.30 4.90 -22.21
N LEU A 28 0.23 3.96 -21.27
CA LEU A 28 -0.42 2.66 -21.49
C LEU A 28 -1.65 2.42 -20.61
N TYR A 29 -1.83 3.18 -19.53
CA TYR A 29 -2.82 2.85 -18.50
C TYR A 29 -3.66 4.06 -18.06
N SER A 30 -4.98 3.86 -18.06
CA SER A 30 -5.89 4.71 -17.29
C SER A 30 -5.76 4.43 -15.79
N VAL A 31 -6.31 5.29 -14.94
CA VAL A 31 -6.38 5.02 -13.48
C VAL A 31 -7.15 3.72 -13.20
N TRP A 32 -8.15 3.38 -14.02
CA TRP A 32 -8.88 2.13 -13.93
C TRP A 32 -8.01 0.90 -14.22
N ASP A 33 -7.09 1.00 -15.17
CA ASP A 33 -6.16 -0.08 -15.47
C ASP A 33 -5.12 -0.25 -14.36
N LEU A 34 -4.64 0.87 -13.78
CA LEU A 34 -3.74 0.84 -12.62
C LEU A 34 -4.44 0.17 -11.41
N LEU A 35 -5.68 0.57 -11.12
CA LEU A 35 -6.51 -0.02 -10.06
C LEU A 35 -6.78 -1.50 -10.31
N SER A 36 -7.13 -1.89 -11.55
CA SER A 36 -7.36 -3.29 -11.91
C SER A 36 -6.11 -4.14 -11.71
N ASN A 37 -4.93 -3.61 -12.05
CA ASN A 37 -3.67 -4.29 -11.77
C ASN A 37 -3.40 -4.40 -10.26
N GLN A 38 -3.59 -3.32 -9.51
CA GLN A 38 -3.48 -3.31 -8.05
C GLN A 38 -4.37 -4.40 -7.42
N GLN A 39 -5.65 -4.42 -7.75
CA GLN A 39 -6.63 -5.41 -7.27
C GLN A 39 -6.25 -6.83 -7.67
N ARG A 40 -5.83 -7.04 -8.93
CA ARG A 40 -5.38 -8.35 -9.43
C ARG A 40 -4.24 -8.92 -8.59
N PHE A 41 -3.24 -8.12 -8.25
CA PHE A 41 -2.11 -8.57 -7.43
C PHE A 41 -2.49 -8.72 -5.95
N ALA A 42 -3.33 -7.84 -5.40
CA ALA A 42 -3.88 -8.01 -4.05
C ALA A 42 -4.61 -9.36 -3.92
N MET A 43 -5.49 -9.69 -4.87
CA MET A 43 -6.21 -10.97 -4.89
C MET A 43 -5.29 -12.19 -5.04
N ARG A 44 -4.19 -12.07 -5.79
CA ARG A 44 -3.16 -13.13 -5.85
C ARG A 44 -2.43 -13.31 -4.52
N ALA A 45 -2.20 -12.23 -3.77
CA ALA A 45 -1.65 -12.31 -2.42
C ALA A 45 -2.63 -13.02 -1.47
N LEU A 46 -3.93 -12.69 -1.53
CA LEU A 46 -4.98 -13.38 -0.75
C LEU A 46 -5.09 -14.87 -1.10
N LYS A 47 -4.98 -15.22 -2.39
CA LYS A 47 -4.87 -16.62 -2.81
C LYS A 47 -3.65 -17.30 -2.19
N GLY A 48 -2.52 -16.60 -2.10
CA GLY A 48 -1.33 -17.08 -1.40
C GLY A 48 -1.58 -17.36 0.08
N ILE A 49 -2.30 -16.47 0.78
CA ILE A 49 -2.70 -16.66 2.18
C ILE A 49 -3.52 -17.94 2.31
N ARG A 50 -4.57 -18.09 1.51
CA ARG A 50 -5.45 -19.28 1.50
C ARG A 50 -4.67 -20.58 1.24
N GLN A 51 -3.62 -20.53 0.44
CA GLN A 51 -2.80 -21.68 0.07
C GLN A 51 -1.61 -21.92 1.01
N GLY A 52 -1.36 -21.04 1.99
CA GLY A 52 -0.15 -21.09 2.83
C GLY A 52 1.15 -20.77 2.08
N ASP A 53 1.07 -20.22 0.85
CA ASP A 53 2.24 -19.91 0.03
C ASP A 53 2.81 -18.52 0.38
N LYS A 54 3.73 -18.51 1.34
CA LYS A 54 4.41 -17.29 1.81
C LYS A 54 5.14 -16.54 0.70
N ARG A 55 5.71 -17.25 -0.29
CA ARG A 55 6.43 -16.61 -1.41
C ARG A 55 5.44 -15.86 -2.29
N LYS A 56 4.30 -16.48 -2.58
CA LYS A 56 3.21 -15.86 -3.35
C LYS A 56 2.61 -14.66 -2.63
N VAL A 57 2.38 -14.76 -1.32
CA VAL A 57 1.91 -13.62 -0.50
C VAL A 57 2.86 -12.45 -0.64
N LYS A 58 4.13 -12.67 -0.31
CA LYS A 58 5.18 -11.64 -0.33
C LYS A 58 5.29 -10.96 -1.70
N LEU A 59 5.50 -11.72 -2.78
CA LEU A 59 5.69 -11.16 -4.12
C LEU A 59 4.47 -10.35 -4.57
N ASN A 60 3.28 -10.93 -4.46
CA ASN A 60 2.06 -10.29 -4.98
C ASN A 60 1.63 -9.10 -4.12
N LEU A 61 1.87 -9.13 -2.81
CA LEU A 61 1.58 -7.99 -1.95
C LEU A 61 2.50 -6.80 -2.28
N ILE A 62 3.79 -7.05 -2.52
CA ILE A 62 4.73 -5.99 -2.93
C ILE A 62 4.38 -5.43 -4.31
N ILE A 63 4.03 -6.28 -5.28
CA ILE A 63 3.60 -5.78 -6.60
C ILE A 63 2.31 -4.96 -6.48
N SER A 64 1.32 -5.44 -5.70
CA SER A 64 0.11 -4.66 -5.41
C SER A 64 0.44 -3.32 -4.75
N PHE A 65 1.43 -3.31 -3.85
CA PHE A 65 1.88 -2.08 -3.20
C PHE A 65 2.48 -1.09 -4.22
N CYS A 66 3.27 -1.55 -5.18
CA CYS A 66 3.79 -0.69 -6.23
C CYS A 66 2.69 -0.07 -7.09
N TRP A 67 1.63 -0.82 -7.41
CA TRP A 67 0.50 -0.27 -8.18
C TRP A 67 -0.29 0.79 -7.41
N ILE A 68 -0.47 0.66 -6.09
CA ILE A 68 -1.07 1.77 -5.32
C ILE A 68 -0.16 2.99 -5.31
N LEU A 69 1.17 2.84 -5.20
CA LEU A 69 2.10 3.96 -5.33
C LEU A 69 2.01 4.65 -6.70
N ALA A 70 1.83 3.89 -7.78
CA ALA A 70 1.60 4.44 -9.12
C ALA A 70 0.30 5.26 -9.21
N ILE A 71 -0.80 4.76 -8.60
CA ILE A 71 -2.06 5.51 -8.52
C ILE A 71 -1.86 6.81 -7.70
N MET A 72 -1.18 6.74 -6.56
CA MET A 72 -0.90 7.93 -5.73
C MET A 72 -0.05 8.94 -6.49
N ASN A 73 0.93 8.50 -7.28
CA ASN A 73 1.71 9.39 -8.14
C ASN A 73 0.84 10.06 -9.22
N ARG A 74 -0.03 9.29 -9.90
CA ARG A 74 -0.96 9.82 -10.92
C ARG A 74 -1.93 10.85 -10.35
N LEU A 75 -2.32 10.68 -9.09
CA LEU A 75 -3.21 11.59 -8.37
C LEU A 75 -2.45 12.67 -7.57
N HIS A 76 -1.12 12.71 -7.64
CA HIS A 76 -0.27 13.64 -6.89
C HIS A 76 -0.50 13.60 -5.36
N ILE A 77 -0.80 12.43 -4.81
CA ILE A 77 -0.98 12.20 -3.37
C ILE A 77 0.33 11.73 -2.76
N ASN A 78 0.81 12.44 -1.73
CA ASN A 78 1.93 11.96 -0.91
C ASN A 78 1.40 10.93 0.11
N LEU A 79 1.66 9.65 -0.16
CA LEU A 79 1.11 8.58 0.69
C LEU A 79 1.74 8.59 2.08
N GLU A 80 3.04 8.89 2.20
CA GLU A 80 3.72 8.94 3.50
C GLU A 80 3.13 9.99 4.43
N GLU A 81 2.91 11.20 3.92
CA GLU A 81 2.31 12.29 4.69
C GLU A 81 0.88 11.93 5.08
N SER A 82 0.10 11.38 4.15
CA SER A 82 -1.28 10.95 4.41
C SER A 82 -1.36 9.87 5.49
N VAL A 83 -0.44 8.89 5.45
CA VAL A 83 -0.33 7.84 6.47
C VAL A 83 0.02 8.44 7.82
N TRP A 84 0.98 9.36 7.87
CA TRP A 84 1.42 9.99 9.11
C TRP A 84 0.32 10.84 9.77
N GLN A 85 -0.39 11.65 8.98
CA GLN A 85 -1.52 12.44 9.45
C GLN A 85 -2.63 11.56 10.04
N ARG A 86 -2.82 10.36 9.48
CA ARG A 86 -3.88 9.44 9.90
C ARG A 86 -3.50 8.54 11.07
N PHE A 87 -2.26 8.04 11.09
CA PHE A 87 -1.78 7.03 12.04
C PHE A 87 -0.53 7.48 12.81
N PRO A 88 -0.54 8.61 13.54
CA PRO A 88 0.63 9.08 14.27
C PRO A 88 0.83 8.29 15.58
N TYR A 89 1.27 7.02 15.47
CA TYR A 89 1.38 6.06 16.59
C TYR A 89 0.06 5.80 17.33
N ARG A 90 -1.08 5.95 16.65
CA ARG A 90 -2.41 5.73 17.24
C ARG A 90 -3.37 5.14 16.21
N CYS A 91 -4.29 4.31 16.67
CA CYS A 91 -5.39 3.83 15.82
C CYS A 91 -6.29 5.00 15.40
N SER A 92 -6.60 5.13 14.11
CA SER A 92 -7.48 6.16 13.53
C SER A 92 -8.92 6.13 14.06
N TYR A 93 -9.34 5.02 14.67
CA TYR A 93 -10.66 4.85 15.26
C TYR A 93 -10.66 5.09 16.77
N CYS A 94 -9.99 4.24 17.56
CA CYS A 94 -10.05 4.34 19.02
C CYS A 94 -8.99 5.25 19.66
N GLY A 95 -8.01 5.75 18.89
CA GLY A 95 -6.94 6.61 19.39
C GLY A 95 -5.92 5.96 20.33
N LYS A 96 -6.01 4.64 20.52
CA LYS A 96 -5.10 3.86 21.37
C LYS A 96 -3.98 3.21 20.55
N CYS A 97 -2.89 2.89 21.24
CA CYS A 97 -1.76 2.08 20.79
C CYS A 97 -1.33 1.19 21.97
N PRO A 98 -1.54 -0.14 21.94
CA PRO A 98 -2.19 -0.90 20.85
C PRO A 98 -3.69 -0.58 20.71
N CYS A 99 -4.22 -0.87 19.52
CA CYS A 99 -5.64 -0.71 19.20
C CYS A 99 -6.55 -1.56 20.11
N ALA A 100 -7.72 -1.02 20.46
CA ALA A 100 -8.73 -1.70 21.27
C ALA A 100 -10.10 -1.85 20.57
N CYS A 101 -10.19 -1.59 19.25
CA CYS A 101 -11.47 -1.58 18.52
C CYS A 101 -12.21 -2.93 18.52
N LYS A 102 -11.49 -4.06 18.66
CA LYS A 102 -12.15 -5.38 18.81
C LYS A 102 -12.99 -5.48 20.08
N LYS A 103 -12.60 -4.77 21.15
CA LYS A 103 -13.30 -4.74 22.44
C LYS A 103 -14.37 -3.65 22.47
N ASN A 104 -14.04 -2.48 21.91
CA ASN A 104 -14.89 -1.30 21.92
C ASN A 104 -15.31 -0.99 20.49
N LYS A 105 -16.57 -1.25 20.13
CA LYS A 105 -17.12 -0.88 18.81
C LYS A 105 -17.19 0.65 18.68
N VAL A 106 -16.09 1.29 18.32
CA VAL A 106 -16.00 2.73 18.10
C VAL A 106 -16.57 3.06 16.72
N ARG A 107 -17.60 3.92 16.68
CA ARG A 107 -18.30 4.29 15.43
C ARG A 107 -17.78 5.57 14.77
N LYS A 108 -17.01 6.40 15.47
CA LYS A 108 -16.51 7.67 14.96
C LYS A 108 -14.98 7.70 14.95
N ARG A 109 -14.42 8.13 13.81
CA ARG A 109 -12.98 8.36 13.62
C ARG A 109 -12.52 9.55 14.46
N ILE A 110 -11.31 9.49 15.00
CA ILE A 110 -10.71 10.56 15.80
C ILE A 110 -9.68 11.28 14.92
N LYS A 111 -9.67 12.61 14.98
CA LYS A 111 -8.60 13.42 14.37
C LYS A 111 -7.51 13.69 15.39
N PHE A 112 -6.26 13.57 14.97
CA PHE A 112 -5.09 13.85 15.81
C PHE A 112 -4.32 15.04 15.26
N LEU A 113 -3.58 15.71 16.14
CA LEU A 113 -2.49 16.58 15.74
C LEU A 113 -1.20 15.75 15.82
N PRO A 114 -0.55 15.43 14.69
CA PRO A 114 0.64 14.61 14.71
C PRO A 114 1.86 15.37 15.27
N ASP A 115 2.67 14.66 16.06
CA ASP A 115 3.94 15.16 16.61
C ASP A 115 5.09 14.79 15.67
N GLY A 116 5.52 15.73 14.81
CA GLY A 116 6.53 15.49 13.78
C GLY A 116 7.85 14.90 14.28
N SER A 117 8.21 15.11 15.56
CA SER A 117 9.43 14.53 16.16
C SER A 117 9.40 13.00 16.24
N LYS A 118 8.21 12.39 16.16
CA LYS A 118 8.01 10.94 16.22
C LYS A 118 7.84 10.30 14.85
N LYS A 119 7.75 11.09 13.76
CA LYS A 119 7.50 10.55 12.42
C LYS A 119 8.63 9.58 12.03
N PRO A 120 8.32 8.31 11.70
CA PRO A 120 9.36 7.39 11.26
C PRO A 120 9.99 7.87 9.94
N THR A 121 11.32 7.76 9.83
CA THR A 121 12.07 8.22 8.66
C THR A 121 12.26 7.16 7.58
N SER A 122 11.86 5.91 7.85
CA SER A 122 11.99 4.78 6.93
C SER A 122 10.68 4.00 6.85
N LEU A 123 10.48 3.28 5.73
CA LEU A 123 9.35 2.39 5.54
C LEU A 123 9.37 1.23 6.55
N THR A 124 10.55 0.72 6.95
CA THR A 124 10.67 -0.23 8.06
C THR A 124 10.18 0.40 9.37
N GLY A 125 10.52 1.67 9.63
CA GLY A 125 10.03 2.42 10.78
C GLY A 125 8.50 2.57 10.79
N LEU A 126 7.89 2.92 9.65
CA LEU A 126 6.43 2.94 9.50
C LEU A 126 5.81 1.56 9.74
N GLN A 127 6.43 0.51 9.22
CA GLN A 127 5.97 -0.86 9.44
C GLN A 127 6.02 -1.26 10.93
N ASN A 128 7.06 -0.82 11.66
CA ASN A 128 7.17 -1.03 13.11
C ASN A 128 6.12 -0.23 13.88
N MET A 129 5.87 1.03 13.52
CA MET A 129 4.78 1.84 14.08
C MET A 129 3.44 1.10 13.98
N PHE A 130 3.10 0.54 12.82
CA PHE A 130 1.88 -0.24 12.66
C PHE A 130 1.90 -1.58 13.43
N ARG A 131 3.07 -2.14 13.73
CA ARG A 131 3.18 -3.33 14.59
C ARG A 131 2.78 -3.00 16.03
N GLU A 132 3.10 -1.79 16.50
CA GLU A 132 2.68 -1.30 17.82
C GLU A 132 1.17 -1.01 17.85
N ILE A 133 0.65 -0.33 16.82
CA ILE A 133 -0.78 0.01 16.74
C ILE A 133 -1.63 -1.26 16.58
N TYR A 134 -1.22 -2.18 15.70
CA TYR A 134 -1.97 -3.39 15.34
C TYR A 134 -1.10 -4.66 15.47
N PRO A 135 -0.84 -5.15 16.70
CA PRO A 135 0.02 -6.31 16.94
C PRO A 135 -0.50 -7.56 16.21
N SER A 136 0.42 -8.32 15.59
CA SER A 136 0.08 -9.58 14.91
C SER A 136 -0.43 -10.66 15.87
N SER A 137 -0.09 -10.59 17.17
CA SER A 137 -0.66 -11.48 18.20
C SER A 137 -2.17 -11.34 18.36
N GLN A 138 -2.78 -10.26 17.86
CA GLN A 138 -4.21 -10.00 17.97
C GLN A 138 -4.99 -10.36 16.71
N ARG A 139 -4.35 -10.84 15.63
CA ARG A 139 -5.01 -11.16 14.35
C ARG A 139 -4.30 -12.31 13.62
N SER A 140 -5.07 -13.22 13.04
CA SER A 140 -4.50 -14.21 12.12
C SER A 140 -4.17 -13.58 10.77
N LEU A 141 -3.36 -14.26 9.96
CA LEU A 141 -3.02 -13.83 8.61
C LEU A 141 -4.26 -13.81 7.70
N GLU A 142 -5.18 -14.75 7.87
CA GLU A 142 -6.45 -14.82 7.14
C GLU A 142 -7.34 -13.63 7.49
N HIS A 143 -7.43 -13.26 8.77
CA HIS A 143 -8.18 -12.07 9.20
C HIS A 143 -7.57 -10.80 8.60
N ALA A 144 -6.24 -10.68 8.58
CA ALA A 144 -5.56 -9.57 7.91
C ALA A 144 -5.85 -9.54 6.39
N GLY A 145 -5.98 -10.72 5.77
CA GLY A 145 -6.39 -10.85 4.37
C GLY A 145 -7.83 -10.39 4.10
N ILE A 146 -8.77 -10.69 4.99
CA ILE A 146 -10.16 -10.20 4.90
C ILE A 146 -10.19 -8.68 4.95
N HIS A 147 -9.48 -8.07 5.90
CA HIS A 147 -9.42 -6.61 6.03
C HIS A 147 -8.80 -5.96 4.77
N LEU A 148 -7.74 -6.55 4.20
CA LEU A 148 -7.21 -6.06 2.92
C LEU A 148 -8.27 -6.08 1.81
N ALA A 149 -9.12 -7.10 1.76
CA ALA A 149 -10.19 -7.19 0.76
C ALA A 149 -11.28 -6.13 0.97
N GLU A 150 -11.64 -5.84 2.23
CA GLU A 150 -12.56 -4.76 2.60
C GLU A 150 -12.00 -3.39 2.12
N GLU A 151 -10.76 -3.07 2.51
CA GLU A 151 -10.11 -1.80 2.12
C GLU A 151 -9.88 -1.68 0.60
N LEU A 152 -9.74 -2.81 -0.11
CA LEU A 152 -9.67 -2.81 -1.56
C LEU A 152 -10.98 -2.34 -2.20
N GLY A 153 -12.11 -2.77 -1.65
CA GLY A 153 -13.45 -2.36 -2.07
C GLY A 153 -13.65 -0.87 -1.80
N GLU A 154 -13.35 -0.41 -0.58
CA GLU A 154 -13.50 1.00 -0.19
C GLU A 154 -12.63 1.93 -1.04
N LEU A 155 -11.37 1.53 -1.33
CA LEU A 155 -10.51 2.27 -2.24
C LEU A 155 -11.09 2.32 -3.66
N SER A 156 -11.57 1.19 -4.18
CA SER A 156 -12.18 1.11 -5.52
C SER A 156 -13.40 2.02 -5.64
N GLU A 157 -14.28 2.01 -4.64
CA GLU A 157 -15.45 2.88 -4.56
C GLU A 157 -15.06 4.36 -4.51
N SER A 158 -14.06 4.72 -3.71
CA SER A 158 -13.60 6.11 -3.61
C SER A 158 -13.06 6.65 -4.94
N ILE A 159 -12.29 5.84 -5.67
CA ILE A 159 -11.78 6.17 -7.02
C ILE A 159 -12.96 6.29 -7.98
N HIS A 160 -13.92 5.36 -7.93
CA HIS A 160 -15.12 5.42 -8.77
C HIS A 160 -15.91 6.71 -8.58
N MET A 161 -16.20 7.07 -7.34
CA MET A 161 -16.97 8.26 -7.03
C MET A 161 -16.25 9.54 -7.45
N PHE A 162 -14.93 9.63 -7.25
CA PHE A 162 -14.17 10.80 -7.70
C PHE A 162 -14.12 10.93 -9.22
N PHE A 163 -13.90 9.84 -9.96
CA PHE A 163 -13.85 9.91 -11.42
C PHE A 163 -15.24 10.02 -12.07
N GLY A 164 -16.31 9.71 -11.34
CA GLY A 164 -17.69 9.93 -11.79
C GLY A 164 -18.21 11.34 -11.49
N GLU A 165 -17.90 11.90 -10.32
CA GLU A 165 -18.47 13.19 -9.86
C GLU A 165 -17.47 14.34 -9.76
N HIS A 166 -16.16 14.08 -9.76
CA HIS A 166 -15.08 15.07 -9.64
C HIS A 166 -15.16 16.00 -8.41
N LYS A 167 -15.85 15.58 -7.35
CA LYS A 167 -15.96 16.35 -6.11
C LYS A 167 -14.70 16.18 -5.26
N GLU A 168 -14.22 17.30 -4.73
CA GLU A 168 -13.07 17.35 -3.81
C GLU A 168 -13.22 16.43 -2.59
N SER A 169 -14.45 16.30 -2.06
CA SER A 169 -14.73 15.39 -0.95
C SER A 169 -14.44 13.91 -1.28
N TYR A 170 -14.66 13.50 -2.53
CA TYR A 170 -14.32 12.14 -2.96
C TYR A 170 -12.83 11.99 -3.23
N PHE A 171 -12.16 13.04 -3.72
CA PHE A 171 -10.71 13.04 -3.83
C PHE A 171 -10.04 12.83 -2.46
N GLN A 172 -10.51 13.54 -1.43
CA GLN A 172 -10.05 13.36 -0.05
C GLN A 172 -10.34 11.96 0.49
N LYS A 173 -11.46 11.34 0.07
CA LYS A 173 -11.80 9.96 0.42
C LYS A 173 -10.82 8.97 -0.21
N ILE A 174 -10.33 9.19 -1.43
CA ILE A 174 -9.25 8.37 -2.02
C ILE A 174 -8.02 8.37 -1.11
N THR A 175 -7.58 9.54 -0.66
CA THR A 175 -6.42 9.65 0.24
C THR A 175 -6.63 8.82 1.50
N VAL A 176 -7.82 8.89 2.08
CA VAL A 176 -8.19 8.12 3.27
C VAL A 176 -8.15 6.61 3.01
N GLU A 177 -8.82 6.13 1.97
CA GLU A 177 -8.89 4.69 1.71
C GLU A 177 -7.55 4.14 1.20
N ALA A 178 -6.72 4.94 0.54
CA ALA A 178 -5.35 4.54 0.19
C ALA A 178 -4.48 4.33 1.44
N THR A 179 -4.65 5.18 2.47
CA THR A 179 -3.92 5.02 3.75
C THR A 179 -4.42 3.82 4.56
N ASP A 180 -5.72 3.53 4.54
CA ASP A 180 -6.29 2.34 5.18
C ASP A 180 -5.82 1.07 4.46
N PHE A 181 -5.87 1.04 3.12
CA PHE A 181 -5.32 -0.02 2.29
C PHE A 181 -3.82 -0.29 2.57
N PHE A 182 -3.00 0.77 2.64
CA PHE A 182 -1.60 0.65 3.02
C PHE A 182 -1.43 0.04 4.41
N SER A 183 -2.23 0.45 5.39
CA SER A 183 -2.20 -0.13 6.75
C SER A 183 -2.49 -1.64 6.74
N CYS A 184 -3.36 -2.11 5.84
CA CYS A 184 -3.66 -3.52 5.64
C CYS A 184 -2.52 -4.29 4.96
N ILE A 185 -1.83 -3.69 3.96
CA ILE A 185 -0.59 -4.25 3.41
C ILE A 185 0.45 -4.46 4.52
N VAL A 186 0.67 -3.44 5.35
CA VAL A 186 1.60 -3.52 6.47
C VAL A 186 1.15 -4.58 7.49
N GLY A 187 -0.16 -4.69 7.71
CA GLY A 187 -0.73 -5.70 8.59
C GLY A 187 -0.48 -7.14 8.15
N ILE A 188 -0.60 -7.41 6.85
CA ILE A 188 -0.25 -8.70 6.26
C ILE A 188 1.26 -8.93 6.35
N ALA A 189 2.09 -7.95 5.99
CA ALA A 189 3.54 -8.09 6.06
C ALA A 189 4.05 -8.41 7.47
N ASN A 190 3.50 -7.73 8.48
CA ASN A 190 3.78 -8.00 9.89
C ASN A 190 3.31 -9.39 10.34
N SER A 191 2.13 -9.83 9.88
CA SER A 191 1.58 -11.16 10.22
C SER A 191 2.32 -12.30 9.50
N ALA A 192 2.82 -12.04 8.28
CA ALA A 192 3.63 -12.96 7.49
C ALA A 192 5.14 -12.86 7.80
N ASN A 193 5.53 -11.99 8.72
CA ASN A 193 6.89 -11.77 9.21
C ASN A 193 7.92 -11.46 8.11
N PHE A 194 7.66 -10.44 7.27
CA PHE A 194 8.64 -9.89 6.34
C PHE A 194 8.65 -8.37 6.34
N ASP A 195 9.75 -7.78 5.87
CA ASP A 195 10.00 -6.34 5.85
C ASP A 195 9.76 -5.78 4.43
N ILE A 196 8.81 -4.85 4.29
CA ILE A 196 8.40 -4.33 2.98
C ILE A 196 9.55 -3.59 2.28
N ALA A 197 10.33 -2.80 3.01
CA ALA A 197 11.43 -2.02 2.45
C ALA A 197 12.53 -2.92 1.88
N LYS A 198 12.88 -3.99 2.61
CA LYS A 198 13.83 -5.00 2.14
C LYS A 198 13.34 -5.75 0.91
N GLU A 199 12.07 -6.12 0.88
CA GLU A 199 11.49 -6.81 -0.29
C GLU A 199 11.41 -5.92 -1.52
N LEU A 200 11.08 -4.63 -1.35
CA LEU A 200 11.16 -3.65 -2.44
C LEU A 200 12.59 -3.49 -2.95
N ALA A 201 13.56 -3.29 -2.05
CA ALA A 201 14.96 -3.16 -2.42
C ALA A 201 15.47 -4.39 -3.19
N HIS A 202 15.05 -5.59 -2.77
CA HIS A 202 15.38 -6.83 -3.46
C HIS A 202 14.73 -6.91 -4.85
N LEU A 203 13.41 -6.70 -4.93
CA LEU A 203 12.64 -6.82 -6.17
C LEU A 203 13.07 -5.81 -7.25
N PHE A 204 13.47 -4.62 -6.82
CA PHE A 204 13.87 -3.50 -7.68
C PHE A 204 15.37 -3.25 -7.76
N ARG A 205 16.20 -4.23 -7.33
CA ARG A 205 17.67 -4.12 -7.38
C ARG A 205 18.21 -3.73 -8.75
N ASN A 206 17.49 -4.10 -9.81
CA ASN A 206 17.83 -3.83 -11.21
C ASN A 206 16.75 -2.97 -11.90
N ASN A 207 16.17 -1.97 -11.23
CA ASN A 207 15.01 -1.20 -11.73
C ASN A 207 13.74 -2.07 -11.88
N CYS A 208 12.95 -1.91 -12.97
CA CYS A 208 11.75 -2.71 -13.22
C CYS A 208 12.00 -4.21 -12.95
N HIS A 209 11.16 -4.80 -12.11
CA HIS A 209 11.30 -6.20 -11.70
C HIS A 209 11.11 -7.22 -12.84
N VAL A 210 10.66 -6.78 -14.02
CA VAL A 210 10.48 -7.62 -15.22
C VAL A 210 11.54 -7.32 -16.28
N CYS A 211 11.58 -6.09 -16.82
CA CYS A 211 12.50 -5.76 -17.92
C CYS A 211 13.86 -5.18 -17.48
N HIS A 212 14.02 -4.90 -16.19
CA HIS A 212 15.24 -4.34 -15.58
C HIS A 212 15.67 -2.95 -16.08
N LYS A 213 14.75 -2.18 -16.69
CA LYS A 213 14.99 -0.81 -17.18
C LYS A 213 14.27 0.25 -16.34
N ALA A 214 14.79 1.48 -16.39
CA ALA A 214 14.16 2.71 -15.90
C ALA A 214 14.45 3.83 -16.93
N PRO A 215 13.44 4.37 -17.63
CA PRO A 215 12.03 3.99 -17.55
C PRO A 215 11.80 2.54 -18.00
N CYS A 216 10.76 1.92 -17.44
CA CYS A 216 10.30 0.59 -17.81
C CYS A 216 9.82 0.58 -19.28
N VAL A 217 10.06 -0.54 -19.96
CA VAL A 217 9.68 -0.75 -21.38
C VAL A 217 8.69 -1.91 -21.55
N CYS A 218 8.14 -2.43 -20.45
CA CYS A 218 7.09 -3.45 -20.52
C CYS A 218 5.82 -2.86 -21.13
N ASP A 219 5.25 -3.54 -22.12
CA ASP A 219 3.97 -3.17 -22.70
C ASP A 219 2.78 -3.72 -21.88
N PHE A 220 1.58 -3.29 -22.26
CA PHE A 220 0.33 -3.73 -21.64
C PHE A 220 0.14 -5.25 -21.70
N SER A 221 0.45 -5.86 -22.84
CA SER A 221 0.25 -7.30 -23.06
C SER A 221 1.13 -8.15 -22.15
N LEU A 222 2.39 -7.75 -21.96
CA LEU A 222 3.33 -8.40 -21.07
C LEU A 222 2.85 -8.33 -19.62
N VAL A 223 2.41 -7.14 -19.17
CA VAL A 223 1.90 -6.95 -17.81
C VAL A 223 0.60 -7.73 -17.59
N ALA A 224 -0.32 -7.73 -18.56
CA ALA A 224 -1.56 -8.49 -18.50
C ALA A 224 -1.32 -10.00 -18.38
N LYS A 225 -0.29 -10.53 -19.06
CA LYS A 225 0.07 -11.95 -19.06
C LYS A 225 1.00 -12.37 -17.92
N PHE A 226 1.49 -11.43 -17.10
CA PHE A 226 2.44 -11.72 -16.03
C PHE A 226 1.88 -12.77 -15.04
N LYS A 227 2.64 -13.84 -14.83
CA LYS A 227 2.33 -14.95 -13.91
C LYS A 227 3.18 -14.84 -12.65
N SER A 228 2.52 -14.96 -11.50
CA SER A 228 3.09 -14.88 -10.15
C SER A 228 2.38 -15.81 -9.18
#